data_AF-A0A3A8FYS1-F1
#
_entry.id   AF-A0A3A8FYS1-F1
#
_cell.length_a   1.000
_cell.length_b   1.000
_cell.length_c   1.000
_cell.angle_alpha   90.00
_cell.angle_beta   90.00
_cell.angle_gamma   90.00
#
_symmetry.space_group_name_H-M   'P 1'
#
loop_
_entity.id
_entity.type
_entity.pdbx_description
1 polymer ?
#
loop_
_entity_poly.entity_id
_entity_poly.type
_entity_poly.pdbx_seq_one_letter_code
_entity_poly.pdbx_strand_id
1 'polypeptide(L)'
;MTIQFGFIDQGDGANLRTLPAEMKGSTCLTPAPLPPGTRVSVIRDHAQAPGWSYVSTVAGGYLLQGYVQTLRITTQLPEPAATLYPVRAGDRLEPIAARIYRQAIQPGRDLRFYENVIHHVNVKSGRKGVQRVDGDVRLVAGERIWLVS
;
A
#
# COMPACT_ATOMS: atom_id res chain seq x y z
N MET A 1 10.46 21.36 3.67
CA MET A 1 9.38 20.55 3.05
C MET A 1 9.69 19.10 3.36
N THR A 2 8.83 18.41 4.11
CA THR A 2 9.04 16.99 4.44
C THR A 2 8.31 16.15 3.42
N ILE A 3 9.03 15.37 2.62
CA ILE A 3 8.43 14.38 1.73
C ILE A 3 7.97 13.21 2.60
N GLN A 4 6.71 12.82 2.47
CA GLN A 4 6.14 11.69 3.20
C GLN A 4 5.89 10.53 2.24
N PHE A 5 6.36 9.33 2.60
CA PHE A 5 6.08 8.13 1.82
C PHE A 5 4.69 7.57 2.16
N GLY A 6 4.03 7.01 1.16
CA GLY A 6 2.74 6.36 1.32
C GLY A 6 2.45 5.37 0.22
N PHE A 7 1.23 4.84 0.26
CA PHE A 7 0.73 3.90 -0.73
C PHE A 7 -0.72 4.22 -1.10
N ILE A 8 -1.09 3.93 -2.34
CA ILE A 8 -2.50 3.93 -2.76
C ILE A 8 -3.21 2.80 -2.01
N ASP A 9 -4.20 3.15 -1.20
CA ASP A 9 -4.86 2.19 -0.31
C ASP A 9 -6.26 1.82 -0.79
N GLN A 10 -7.00 2.72 -1.44
CA GLN A 10 -8.36 2.40 -1.90
C GLN A 10 -8.40 1.27 -2.94
N GLY A 11 -9.39 0.38 -2.82
CA GLY A 11 -9.45 -0.88 -3.60
C GLY A 11 -9.66 -0.69 -5.10
N ASP A 12 -10.32 0.40 -5.51
CA ASP A 12 -10.46 0.84 -6.91
C ASP A 12 -9.23 1.66 -7.40
N GLY A 13 -8.18 1.78 -6.59
CA GLY A 13 -6.95 2.47 -6.93
C GLY A 13 -7.03 3.98 -6.78
N ALA A 14 -6.27 4.73 -7.59
CA ALA A 14 -6.33 6.18 -7.60
C ALA A 14 -5.94 6.78 -8.95
N ASN A 15 -6.78 7.68 -9.48
CA ASN A 15 -6.42 8.43 -10.68
C ASN A 15 -5.33 9.47 -10.36
N LEU A 16 -4.21 9.41 -11.10
CA LEU A 16 -3.18 10.44 -11.09
C LEU A 16 -3.54 11.50 -12.13
N ARG A 17 -3.59 12.77 -11.73
CA ARG A 17 -4.10 13.85 -12.58
C ARG A 17 -3.15 15.03 -12.71
N THR A 18 -3.29 15.81 -13.78
CA THR A 18 -2.53 17.06 -13.97
C THR A 18 -2.93 18.15 -12.97
N LEU A 19 -4.19 18.18 -12.58
CA LEU A 19 -4.81 19.09 -11.60
C LEU A 19 -5.86 18.31 -10.77
N PRO A 20 -6.31 18.84 -9.62
CA PRO A 20 -7.54 18.37 -8.97
C PRO A 20 -8.68 18.13 -9.96
N ALA A 21 -9.46 17.05 -9.80
CA ALA A 21 -10.43 16.61 -10.80
C ALA A 21 -11.54 17.65 -11.07
N GLU A 22 -11.85 18.46 -10.07
CA GLU A 22 -12.90 19.49 -10.12
C GLU A 22 -12.43 20.75 -10.86
N MET A 23 -11.13 20.88 -11.14
CA MET A 23 -10.56 22.03 -11.83
C MET A 23 -10.63 21.87 -13.36
N LYS A 24 -10.98 22.97 -14.04
CA LYS A 24 -11.06 23.02 -15.51
C LYS A 24 -9.72 22.62 -16.14
N GLY A 25 -9.76 21.69 -17.09
CA GLY A 25 -8.58 21.19 -17.80
C GLY A 25 -7.83 20.05 -17.09
N SER A 26 -8.34 19.54 -15.96
CA SER A 26 -7.78 18.35 -15.31
C SER A 26 -7.94 17.10 -16.19
N THR A 27 -6.82 16.42 -16.44
CA THR A 27 -6.76 15.16 -17.20
C THR A 27 -6.04 14.08 -16.41
N CYS A 28 -6.36 12.82 -16.68
CA CYS A 28 -5.62 11.68 -16.11
C CYS A 28 -4.27 11.54 -16.81
N LEU A 29 -3.21 11.33 -16.02
CA LEU A 29 -1.84 11.08 -16.50
C LEU A 29 -1.60 9.61 -16.85
N THR A 30 -2.48 8.72 -16.43
CA THR A 30 -2.44 7.28 -16.72
C THR A 30 -3.76 6.85 -17.36
N PRO A 31 -3.74 5.82 -18.24
CA PRO A 31 -4.96 5.31 -18.89
C PRO A 31 -5.90 4.58 -17.92
N ALA A 32 -5.38 4.10 -16.80
CA ALA A 32 -6.12 3.46 -15.72
C ALA A 32 -5.66 4.01 -14.35
N PRO A 33 -6.46 3.90 -13.29
CA PRO A 33 -6.04 4.27 -11.94
C PRO A 33 -4.75 3.56 -11.54
N LEU A 34 -3.92 4.23 -10.73
CA LEU A 34 -2.81 3.59 -10.01
C LEU A 34 -3.39 2.47 -9.14
N PRO A 35 -2.88 1.23 -9.23
CA PRO A 35 -3.45 0.12 -8.48
C PRO A 35 -3.24 0.27 -6.96
N PRO A 36 -4.05 -0.41 -6.14
CA PRO A 36 -3.80 -0.51 -4.71
C PRO A 36 -2.39 -1.09 -4.44
N GLY A 37 -1.71 -0.56 -3.43
CA GLY A 37 -0.32 -0.90 -3.12
C GLY A 37 0.72 -0.14 -3.95
N THR A 38 0.33 0.73 -4.89
CA THR A 38 1.30 1.61 -5.57
C THR A 38 1.96 2.56 -4.57
N ARG A 39 3.29 2.55 -4.52
CA ARG A 39 4.09 3.45 -3.68
C ARG A 39 4.03 4.88 -4.23
N VAL A 40 3.85 5.85 -3.36
CA VAL A 40 3.83 7.28 -3.68
C VAL A 40 4.71 8.06 -2.70
N SER A 41 5.31 9.14 -3.19
CA SER A 41 5.93 10.18 -2.37
C SER A 41 5.02 11.39 -2.37
N VAL A 42 4.39 11.69 -1.23
CA VAL A 42 3.56 12.88 -1.03
C VAL A 42 4.49 14.08 -0.82
N ILE A 43 4.40 15.06 -1.72
CA ILE A 43 5.27 16.23 -1.73
C ILE A 43 4.59 17.40 -1.00
N ARG A 44 3.31 17.65 -1.30
CA ARG A 44 2.51 18.73 -0.70
C ARG A 44 1.03 18.53 -0.95
N ASP A 45 0.20 19.20 -0.16
CA ASP A 45 -1.22 19.34 -0.47
C ASP A 45 -1.47 20.52 -1.44
N HIS A 46 -2.59 20.45 -2.16
CA HIS A 46 -3.00 21.50 -3.08
C HIS A 46 -3.56 22.70 -2.31
N ALA A 47 -2.96 23.87 -2.51
CA ALA A 47 -3.28 25.07 -1.73
C ALA A 47 -4.74 25.54 -1.86
N GLN A 48 -5.38 25.31 -3.02
CA GLN A 48 -6.74 25.80 -3.32
C GLN A 48 -7.80 24.69 -3.36
N ALA A 49 -7.40 23.42 -3.22
CA ALA A 49 -8.29 22.27 -3.36
C ALA A 49 -7.98 21.27 -2.24
N PRO A 50 -8.50 21.51 -1.02
CA PRO A 50 -8.32 20.60 0.10
C PRO A 50 -8.75 19.17 -0.28
N GLY A 51 -7.97 18.17 0.14
CA GLY A 51 -8.21 16.78 -0.21
C GLY A 51 -7.49 16.30 -1.49
N TRP A 52 -6.65 17.13 -2.09
CA TRP A 52 -5.72 16.74 -3.15
C TRP A 52 -4.28 16.89 -2.71
N SER A 53 -3.47 15.87 -2.97
CA SER A 53 -2.04 15.88 -2.69
C SER A 53 -1.25 15.74 -3.99
N TYR A 54 -0.22 16.56 -4.17
CA TYR A 54 0.77 16.42 -5.22
C TYR A 54 1.74 15.30 -4.84
N VAL A 55 1.85 14.30 -5.71
CA VAL A 55 2.63 13.09 -5.48
C VAL A 55 3.61 12.84 -6.61
N SER A 56 4.66 12.09 -6.30
CA SER A 56 5.52 11.45 -7.29
C SER A 56 5.46 9.94 -7.14
N THR A 57 5.42 9.21 -8.25
CA THR A 57 5.35 7.75 -8.27
C THR A 57 6.01 7.20 -9.54
N VAL A 58 6.35 5.91 -9.53
CA VAL A 58 6.77 5.20 -10.73
C VAL A 58 5.62 4.32 -11.20
N ALA A 59 5.13 4.56 -12.42
CA ALA A 59 4.07 3.77 -13.04
C ALA A 59 4.45 3.45 -14.49
N GLY A 60 4.29 2.19 -14.90
CA GLY A 60 4.67 1.74 -16.25
C GLY A 60 6.16 1.92 -16.58
N GLY A 61 7.04 2.00 -15.58
CA GLY A 61 8.47 2.26 -15.77
C GLY A 61 8.85 3.73 -15.87
N TYR A 62 7.89 4.66 -15.82
CA TYR A 62 8.13 6.10 -15.90
C TYR A 62 7.92 6.77 -14.55
N LEU A 63 8.75 7.77 -14.25
CA LEU A 63 8.52 8.67 -13.13
C LEU A 63 7.41 9.65 -13.50
N LEU A 64 6.29 9.58 -12.79
CA LEU A 64 5.16 10.47 -12.96
C LEU A 64 4.98 11.37 -11.74
N GLN A 65 4.49 12.58 -11.97
CA GLN A 65 4.13 13.52 -10.93
C GLN A 65 2.79 14.16 -11.25
N GLY A 66 1.94 14.31 -10.24
CA GLY A 66 0.59 14.82 -10.42
C GLY A 66 -0.20 14.80 -9.12
N TYR A 67 -1.50 15.01 -9.21
CA TYR A 67 -2.41 15.08 -8.08
C TYR A 67 -3.21 13.79 -7.92
N VAL A 68 -3.34 13.36 -6.67
CA VAL A 68 -4.19 12.25 -6.23
C VAL A 68 -5.04 12.73 -5.06
N GLN A 69 -6.27 12.21 -4.93
CA GLN A 69 -7.10 12.46 -3.76
C GLN A 69 -6.40 11.94 -2.49
N THR A 70 -6.21 12.80 -1.49
CA THR A 70 -5.49 12.50 -0.24
C THR A 70 -6.08 11.29 0.47
N LEU A 71 -7.41 11.15 0.48
CA LEU A 71 -8.13 10.03 1.11
C LEU A 71 -7.81 8.65 0.50
N ARG A 72 -7.23 8.62 -0.70
CA ARG A 72 -6.83 7.38 -1.37
C ARG A 72 -5.42 6.93 -0.98
N ILE A 73 -4.70 7.74 -0.21
CA ILE A 73 -3.31 7.49 0.19
C ILE A 73 -3.29 7.15 1.67
N THR A 74 -2.57 6.10 2.03
CA THR A 74 -2.14 5.88 3.41
C THR A 74 -0.66 6.23 3.56
N THR A 75 -0.36 7.08 4.54
CA THR A 75 1.01 7.44 4.94
C THR A 75 1.35 6.97 6.35
N GLN A 76 0.40 6.29 7.01
CA GLN A 76 0.55 5.70 8.34
C GLN A 76 1.13 4.29 8.21
N LEU A 77 2.40 4.23 7.86
CA LEU A 77 3.12 2.97 7.78
C LEU A 77 3.39 2.44 9.21
N PRO A 78 3.28 1.13 9.46
CA PRO A 78 3.62 0.55 10.77
C PRO A 78 5.12 0.61 11.06
N GLU A 79 5.96 0.70 10.02
CA GLU A 79 7.39 0.93 10.09
C GLU A 79 7.90 1.55 8.78
N PRO A 80 9.11 2.15 8.73
CA PRO A 80 9.60 2.86 7.53
C PRO A 80 9.75 1.99 6.28
N ALA A 81 10.08 0.70 6.45
CA ALA A 81 10.29 -0.24 5.34
C ALA A 81 9.01 -0.98 4.91
N ALA A 82 7.88 -0.74 5.61
CA ALA A 82 6.64 -1.47 5.35
C ALA A 82 6.15 -1.27 3.92
N THR A 83 5.64 -2.35 3.34
CA THR A 83 5.03 -2.33 2.00
C THR A 83 3.55 -2.69 2.07
N LEU A 84 2.76 -2.01 1.25
CA LEU A 84 1.34 -2.30 1.13
C LEU A 84 1.11 -3.37 0.07
N TYR A 85 0.63 -4.54 0.49
CA TYR A 85 0.39 -5.66 -0.41
C TYR A 85 -1.10 -5.87 -0.67
N PRO A 86 -1.55 -5.81 -1.93
CA PRO A 86 -2.91 -6.19 -2.31
C PRO A 86 -3.04 -7.71 -2.38
N VAL A 87 -3.88 -8.29 -1.53
CA VAL A 87 -4.11 -9.74 -1.46
C VAL A 87 -4.94 -10.20 -2.64
N ARG A 88 -4.45 -11.21 -3.35
CA ARG A 88 -5.10 -11.87 -4.48
C ARG A 88 -5.71 -13.20 -4.06
N ALA A 89 -6.74 -13.63 -4.80
CA ALA A 89 -7.29 -14.96 -4.63
C ALA A 89 -6.20 -16.02 -4.88
N GLY A 90 -6.07 -16.96 -3.95
CA GLY A 90 -5.04 -18.02 -4.01
C GLY A 90 -3.70 -17.65 -3.37
N ASP A 91 -3.51 -16.39 -2.93
CA ASP A 91 -2.33 -16.03 -2.15
C ASP A 91 -2.27 -16.83 -0.86
N ARG A 92 -1.05 -17.23 -0.49
CA ARG A 92 -0.74 -17.91 0.77
C ARG A 92 0.28 -17.09 1.54
N LEU A 93 0.11 -17.01 2.85
CA LEU A 93 0.97 -16.18 3.68
C LEU A 93 2.39 -16.75 3.78
N GLU A 94 2.53 -18.06 3.92
CA GLU A 94 3.84 -18.73 4.00
C GLU A 94 4.77 -18.36 2.83
N PRO A 95 4.41 -18.51 1.53
CA PRO A 95 5.26 -18.06 0.43
C PRO A 95 5.58 -16.55 0.43
N ILE A 96 4.62 -15.72 0.84
CA ILE A 96 4.80 -14.26 0.92
C ILE A 96 5.82 -13.91 2.02
N ALA A 97 5.65 -14.48 3.22
CA ALA A 97 6.56 -14.34 4.33
C ALA A 97 7.95 -14.88 3.99
N ALA A 98 8.02 -16.06 3.36
CA ALA A 98 9.27 -16.66 2.92
C ALA A 98 10.03 -15.80 1.88
N ARG A 99 9.33 -14.99 1.08
CA ARG A 99 9.96 -14.06 0.13
C ARG A 99 10.58 -12.85 0.83
N ILE A 100 9.92 -12.35 1.88
CA ILE A 100 10.35 -11.13 2.60
C ILE A 100 11.46 -11.45 3.59
N TYR A 101 11.25 -12.48 4.41
CA TYR A 101 12.15 -12.82 5.49
C TYR A 101 13.22 -13.84 5.10
N ARG A 102 13.33 -14.23 3.82
CA ARG A 102 14.23 -15.31 3.36
C ARG A 102 15.64 -15.22 3.93
N GLN A 103 16.18 -14.01 3.99
CA GLN A 103 17.53 -13.74 4.51
C GLN A 103 17.65 -13.89 6.03
N ALA A 104 16.53 -13.77 6.75
CA ALA A 104 16.42 -13.93 8.20
C ALA A 104 15.90 -15.33 8.62
N ILE A 105 15.58 -16.21 7.66
CA ILE A 105 15.21 -17.60 7.95
C ILE A 105 16.49 -18.38 8.25
N GLN A 106 16.72 -18.64 9.54
CA GLN A 106 17.78 -19.51 10.03
C GLN A 106 17.21 -20.89 10.38
N PRO A 107 18.00 -21.97 10.30
CA PRO A 107 17.62 -23.26 10.88
C PRO A 107 17.18 -23.09 12.33
N GLY A 108 15.93 -23.44 12.66
CA GLY A 108 15.35 -23.27 14.00
C GLY A 108 14.41 -22.07 14.18
N ARG A 109 14.26 -21.18 13.18
CA ARG A 109 13.20 -20.15 13.17
C ARG A 109 12.02 -20.59 12.30
N ASP A 110 10.87 -20.80 12.93
CA ASP A 110 9.65 -21.28 12.26
C ASP A 110 8.99 -20.15 11.44
N LEU A 111 8.61 -20.45 10.19
CA LEU A 111 7.81 -19.57 9.32
C LEU A 111 6.56 -19.04 10.03
N ARG A 112 5.98 -19.85 10.93
CA ARG A 112 4.84 -19.47 11.78
C ARG A 112 5.10 -18.22 12.63
N PHE A 113 6.34 -17.99 13.06
CA PHE A 113 6.68 -16.77 13.79
C PHE A 113 6.43 -15.53 12.93
N TYR A 114 6.89 -15.55 11.68
CA TYR A 114 6.72 -14.43 10.74
C TYR A 114 5.27 -14.22 10.33
N GLU A 115 4.50 -15.30 10.17
CA GLU A 115 3.05 -15.21 9.94
C GLU A 115 2.33 -14.53 11.11
N ASN A 116 2.72 -14.86 12.34
CA ASN A 116 2.18 -14.23 13.54
C ASN A 116 2.55 -12.75 13.64
N VAL A 117 3.75 -12.36 13.23
CA VAL A 117 4.17 -10.94 13.15
C VAL A 117 3.31 -10.17 12.14
N ILE A 118 3.15 -10.72 10.93
CA ILE A 118 2.29 -10.09 9.89
C ILE A 118 0.86 -9.96 10.41
N HIS A 119 0.31 -11.01 11.02
CA HIS A 119 -1.02 -10.96 11.63
C HIS A 119 -1.11 -9.88 12.71
N HIS A 120 -0.17 -9.85 13.66
CA HIS A 120 -0.17 -8.88 14.75
C HIS A 120 -0.15 -7.43 14.25
N VAL A 121 0.74 -7.10 13.31
CA VAL A 121 0.85 -5.76 12.74
C VAL A 121 -0.44 -5.35 12.02
N ASN A 122 -1.02 -6.25 11.23
CA ASN A 122 -2.24 -5.94 10.48
C ASN A 122 -3.45 -5.75 11.38
N VAL A 123 -3.61 -6.58 12.41
CA VAL A 123 -4.68 -6.39 13.42
C VAL A 123 -4.51 -5.07 14.16
N LYS A 124 -3.28 -4.74 14.60
CA LYS A 124 -2.99 -3.48 15.28
C LYS A 124 -3.28 -2.26 14.39
N SER A 125 -3.03 -2.38 13.09
CA SER A 125 -3.34 -1.36 12.08
C SER A 125 -4.80 -1.40 11.59
N GLY A 126 -5.68 -2.18 12.22
CA GLY A 126 -7.10 -2.26 11.89
C GLY A 126 -7.43 -2.86 10.52
N ARG A 127 -6.51 -3.64 9.94
CA ARG A 127 -6.66 -4.21 8.60
C ARG A 127 -7.40 -5.54 8.63
N LYS A 128 -8.25 -5.74 7.61
CA LYS A 128 -9.12 -6.91 7.47
C LYS A 128 -8.54 -7.99 6.54
N GLY A 129 -7.42 -7.71 5.89
CA GLY A 129 -6.80 -8.63 4.93
C GLY A 129 -6.10 -9.84 5.54
N VAL A 130 -6.00 -9.90 6.87
CA VAL A 130 -5.47 -11.04 7.62
C VAL A 130 -6.43 -11.38 8.75
N GLN A 131 -6.75 -12.67 8.92
CA GLN A 131 -7.59 -13.17 10.00
C GLN A 131 -7.03 -14.47 10.57
N ARG A 132 -7.37 -14.79 11.82
CA ARG A 132 -7.07 -16.08 12.43
C ARG A 132 -8.30 -16.98 12.40
N VAL A 133 -8.17 -18.15 11.78
CA VAL A 133 -9.24 -19.16 11.67
C VAL A 133 -8.65 -20.50 12.08
N ASP A 134 -9.21 -21.11 13.13
CA ASP A 134 -8.77 -22.40 13.69
C ASP A 134 -7.28 -22.46 14.09
N GLY A 135 -6.72 -21.32 14.49
CA GLY A 135 -5.30 -21.19 14.87
C GLY A 135 -4.38 -20.80 13.72
N ASP A 136 -4.83 -20.94 12.47
CA ASP A 136 -4.07 -20.59 11.27
C ASP A 136 -4.34 -19.16 10.81
N VAL A 137 -3.32 -18.52 10.25
CA VAL A 137 -3.43 -17.19 9.68
C VAL A 137 -3.89 -17.30 8.21
N ARG A 138 -5.05 -16.72 7.89
CA ARG A 138 -5.62 -16.72 6.54
C ARG A 138 -5.67 -15.31 5.96
N LEU A 139 -5.44 -15.24 4.65
CA LEU A 139 -5.55 -14.02 3.86
C LEU A 139 -6.97 -13.85 3.32
N VAL A 140 -7.41 -12.60 3.21
CA VAL A 140 -8.71 -12.24 2.62
C VAL A 140 -8.47 -11.55 1.28
N ALA A 141 -8.89 -12.17 0.18
CA ALA A 141 -8.69 -11.62 -1.15
C ALA A 141 -9.43 -10.29 -1.35
N GLY A 142 -8.83 -9.37 -2.10
CA GLY A 142 -9.38 -8.03 -2.34
C GLY A 142 -9.05 -7.01 -1.25
N GLU A 143 -8.54 -7.47 -0.10
CA GLU A 143 -8.05 -6.60 0.96
C GLU A 143 -6.57 -6.25 0.76
N ARG A 144 -6.07 -5.31 1.58
CA ARG A 144 -4.62 -5.01 1.64
C ARG A 144 -4.07 -5.29 3.02
N ILE A 145 -2.80 -5.70 3.03
CA ILE A 145 -2.06 -6.00 4.25
C ILE A 145 -0.72 -5.28 4.25
N TRP A 146 -0.23 -4.95 5.44
CA TRP A 146 1.13 -4.49 5.63
C TRP A 146 2.04 -5.69 5.66
N LEU A 147 3.10 -5.62 4.88
CA LEU A 147 4.24 -6.52 4.99
C LEU A 147 5.39 -5.72 5.59
N VAL A 148 5.90 -6.21 6.71
CA VAL A 148 7.00 -5.61 7.48
C VAL A 148 8.26 -6.46 7.31
N SER A 149 9.45 -5.91 7.50
CA SER A 149 10.74 -6.61 7.28
C SER A 149 11.59 -6.66 8.54
#